data_AF-A0A7S0JHD0-F1
#
_entry.id   AF-A0A7S0JHD0-F1
#
_cell.length_a   1.000
_cell.length_b   1.000
_cell.length_c   1.000
_cell.angle_alpha   90.00
_cell.angle_beta   90.00
_cell.angle_gamma   90.00
#
_symmetry.space_group_name_H-M   'P 1'
#
loop_
_entity.id
_entity.type
_entity.pdbx_description
1 polymer ?
#
loop_
_entity_poly.entity_id
_entity_poly.type
_entity_poly.pdbx_seq_one_letter_code
_entity_poly.pdbx_strand_id
1 'polypeptide(L)'
;APLPIAVTQRPLGLGEMRVGAHAAPLLLAAASLRPREVLMAGFESKAPIDGLERVAVLVTGSQQLLDSLPSTCRAVDASLSGVMYSLEGQRLEVIAEGARAPLDRLVDAVECVASDDESATCRAVWQAPTGGYEESFPLVLLRPMMRANLQLHGDVQTLDYYTRHLQVEAVFNRGLKLSSNRPGERKLEVTVTGSASRLKSFVRWCQRGPPLQRAERVQVKWEKVS
;
A
#
# COMPACT_ATOMS: atom_id res chain seq x y z
N ALA A 1 -38.78 83.23 31.12
CA ALA A 1 -39.19 81.86 31.51
C ALA A 1 -40.54 81.59 30.85
N PRO A 2 -40.80 80.42 30.23
CA PRO A 2 -40.16 79.11 30.39
C PRO A 2 -39.23 78.69 29.22
N LEU A 3 -38.57 77.56 29.41
CA LEU A 3 -37.45 76.94 28.67
C LEU A 3 -37.91 75.87 27.63
N PRO A 4 -37.02 75.40 26.73
CA PRO A 4 -37.38 74.67 25.50
C PRO A 4 -37.44 73.14 25.67
N ILE A 5 -38.22 72.49 24.79
CA ILE A 5 -38.31 71.03 24.65
C ILE A 5 -37.31 70.59 23.57
N ALA A 6 -36.25 69.89 23.97
CA ALA A 6 -35.36 69.15 23.09
C ALA A 6 -35.67 67.65 23.22
N VAL A 7 -36.06 67.02 22.10
CA VAL A 7 -36.28 65.58 21.99
C VAL A 7 -34.93 64.91 21.73
N THR A 8 -34.46 64.13 22.70
CA THR A 8 -33.21 63.36 22.63
C THR A 8 -33.50 61.98 22.05
N GLN A 9 -32.95 61.68 20.87
CA GLN A 9 -32.90 60.31 20.34
C GLN A 9 -31.82 59.51 21.11
N ARG A 10 -32.20 58.32 21.60
CA ARG A 10 -31.30 57.37 22.28
C ARG A 10 -30.56 56.48 21.25
N PRO A 11 -29.31 56.08 21.54
CA PRO A 11 -28.50 55.30 20.62
C PRO A 11 -28.81 53.79 20.67
N LEU A 12 -28.81 53.18 19.48
CA LEU A 12 -28.69 51.74 19.22
C LEU A 12 -27.22 51.35 19.16
N GLY A 13 -26.86 50.16 19.65
CA GLY A 13 -25.59 49.51 19.31
C GLY A 13 -24.93 48.77 20.47
N LEU A 14 -25.51 47.64 20.88
CA LEU A 14 -24.81 46.63 21.69
C LEU A 14 -23.71 46.00 20.82
N GLY A 15 -22.47 46.06 21.32
CA GLY A 15 -21.30 45.48 20.65
C GLY A 15 -21.36 43.96 20.62
N GLU A 16 -21.31 43.41 19.41
CA GLU A 16 -21.06 41.99 19.19
C GLU A 16 -19.55 41.71 19.33
N MET A 17 -19.20 40.86 20.30
CA MET A 17 -17.89 40.22 20.40
C MET A 17 -17.68 39.29 19.20
N ARG A 18 -16.72 39.62 18.34
CA ARG A 18 -16.17 38.67 17.35
C ARG A 18 -15.16 37.75 18.05
N VAL A 19 -15.59 36.53 18.36
CA VAL A 19 -14.66 35.41 18.62
C VAL A 19 -14.28 34.83 17.26
N GLY A 20 -13.07 35.13 16.80
CA GLY A 20 -12.49 34.52 15.60
C GLY A 20 -12.11 33.07 15.90
N ALA A 21 -13.04 32.15 15.64
CA ALA A 21 -12.72 30.74 15.51
C ALA A 21 -12.40 30.46 14.04
N HIS A 22 -11.12 30.31 13.72
CA HIS A 22 -10.67 29.73 12.45
C HIS A 22 -11.10 28.25 12.42
N ALA A 23 -12.33 28.00 11.96
CA ALA A 23 -12.75 26.68 11.54
C ALA A 23 -12.17 26.42 10.15
N ALA A 24 -11.10 25.63 10.07
CA ALA A 24 -10.63 25.05 8.83
C ALA A 24 -11.78 24.23 8.20
N PRO A 25 -12.06 24.35 6.90
CA PRO A 25 -13.02 23.49 6.25
C PRO A 25 -12.41 22.09 6.16
N LEU A 26 -12.84 21.18 7.04
CA LEU A 26 -12.74 19.74 6.80
C LEU A 26 -13.63 19.41 5.60
N LEU A 27 -13.05 19.49 4.40
CA LEU A 27 -13.59 18.87 3.21
C LEU A 27 -13.61 17.36 3.47
N LEU A 28 -14.74 16.85 3.99
CA LEU A 28 -15.10 15.45 3.81
C LEU A 28 -15.27 15.25 2.30
N ALA A 29 -14.20 14.83 1.63
CA ALA A 29 -14.33 14.18 0.34
C ALA A 29 -15.28 12.99 0.58
N ALA A 30 -16.45 13.03 -0.05
CA ALA A 30 -17.33 11.88 -0.09
C ALA A 30 -16.53 10.75 -0.72
N ALA A 31 -16.11 9.77 0.09
CA ALA A 31 -15.41 8.58 -0.37
C ALA A 31 -16.33 7.89 -1.39
N SER A 32 -16.02 8.08 -2.66
CA SER A 32 -16.72 7.43 -3.75
C SER A 32 -16.44 5.94 -3.60
N LEU A 33 -17.46 5.16 -3.23
CA LEU A 33 -17.35 3.70 -3.14
C LEU A 33 -16.99 3.16 -4.53
N ARG A 34 -15.70 2.89 -4.77
CA ARG A 34 -15.28 2.37 -6.08
C ARG A 34 -15.87 0.97 -6.26
N PRO A 35 -16.33 0.62 -7.47
CA PRO A 35 -16.99 -0.66 -7.71
C PRO A 35 -16.06 -1.83 -7.35
N ARG A 36 -16.60 -2.81 -6.62
CA ARG A 36 -15.92 -4.08 -6.35
C ARG A 36 -15.84 -4.88 -7.65
N GLU A 37 -14.66 -4.96 -8.25
CA GLU A 37 -14.40 -6.01 -9.23
C GLU A 37 -14.44 -7.36 -8.49
N VAL A 38 -15.46 -8.16 -8.80
CA VAL A 38 -15.55 -9.55 -8.33
C VAL A 38 -14.44 -10.33 -9.01
N LEU A 39 -13.31 -10.48 -8.34
CA LEU A 39 -12.28 -11.42 -8.74
C LEU A 39 -12.86 -12.83 -8.56
N MET A 40 -13.26 -13.46 -9.66
CA MET A 40 -13.50 -14.90 -9.72
C MET A 40 -12.19 -15.57 -9.30
N ALA A 41 -12.12 -15.99 -8.03
CA ALA A 41 -11.04 -16.82 -7.55
C ALA A 41 -11.04 -18.09 -8.41
N GLY A 42 -9.96 -18.33 -9.17
CA GLY A 42 -9.77 -19.62 -9.81
C GLY A 42 -9.86 -20.72 -8.74
N PHE A 43 -10.38 -21.89 -9.13
CA PHE A 43 -10.70 -23.05 -8.28
C PHE A 43 -9.57 -23.54 -7.34
N GLU A 44 -8.38 -22.93 -7.38
CA GLU A 44 -7.15 -23.38 -6.74
C GLU A 44 -6.62 -22.42 -5.65
N SER A 45 -7.28 -21.28 -5.41
CA SER A 45 -6.83 -20.31 -4.40
C SER A 45 -7.53 -20.51 -3.05
N LYS A 46 -6.74 -20.59 -1.98
CA LYS A 46 -7.24 -20.52 -0.59
C LYS A 46 -8.05 -19.23 -0.44
N ALA A 47 -9.18 -19.30 0.29
CA ALA A 47 -10.12 -18.19 0.42
C ALA A 47 -9.39 -16.86 0.77
N PRO A 48 -9.86 -15.73 0.20
CA PRO A 48 -9.32 -14.42 0.56
C PRO A 48 -9.43 -14.21 2.08
N ILE A 49 -8.51 -13.42 2.64
CA ILE A 49 -8.56 -13.09 4.07
C ILE A 49 -9.78 -12.19 4.28
N ASP A 50 -10.74 -12.66 5.06
CA ASP A 50 -11.98 -11.94 5.31
C ASP A 50 -11.71 -10.53 5.86
N GLY A 51 -12.43 -9.55 5.32
CA GLY A 51 -12.36 -8.15 5.75
C GLY A 51 -11.17 -7.34 5.22
N LEU A 52 -10.23 -7.96 4.50
CA LEU A 52 -9.11 -7.25 3.88
C LEU A 52 -9.27 -7.17 2.36
N GLU A 53 -8.82 -6.06 1.79
CA GLU A 53 -8.65 -5.88 0.36
C GLU A 53 -7.21 -5.50 0.04
N ARG A 54 -6.84 -5.58 -1.24
CA ARG A 54 -5.52 -5.18 -1.73
C ARG A 54 -5.67 -4.23 -2.91
N VAL A 55 -4.87 -3.18 -2.93
CA VAL A 55 -4.73 -2.28 -4.08
C VAL A 55 -3.27 -2.14 -4.47
N ALA A 56 -3.03 -2.10 -5.78
CA ALA A 56 -1.75 -1.69 -6.36
C ALA A 56 -1.98 -0.38 -7.12
N VAL A 57 -1.32 0.70 -6.69
CA VAL A 57 -1.37 2.02 -7.33
C VAL A 57 -0.03 2.24 -8.03
N LEU A 58 -0.07 2.30 -9.36
CA LEU A 58 1.08 2.65 -10.18
C LEU A 58 1.04 4.14 -10.50
N VAL A 59 2.10 4.85 -10.15
CA VAL A 59 2.26 6.27 -10.45
C VAL A 59 3.49 6.47 -11.33
N THR A 60 3.35 7.27 -12.37
CA THR A 60 4.45 7.80 -13.18
C THR A 60 4.38 9.32 -13.13
N GLY A 61 5.49 10.04 -13.16
CA GLY A 61 5.50 11.51 -13.18
C GLY A 61 6.88 12.06 -12.83
N SER A 62 6.97 13.34 -12.46
CA SER A 62 8.24 13.97 -12.12
C SER A 62 8.91 13.35 -10.88
N GLN A 63 10.24 13.49 -10.75
CA GLN A 63 10.96 13.01 -9.57
C GLN A 63 10.45 13.65 -8.27
N GLN A 64 10.07 14.93 -8.31
CA GLN A 64 9.52 15.64 -7.16
C GLN A 64 8.21 15.02 -6.67
N LEU A 65 7.32 14.64 -7.58
CA LEU A 65 6.10 13.89 -7.25
C LEU A 65 6.47 12.57 -6.56
N LEU A 66 7.35 11.78 -7.16
CA LEU A 66 7.69 10.45 -6.65
C LEU A 66 8.38 10.50 -5.28
N ASP A 67 9.16 11.54 -5.00
CA ASP A 67 9.82 11.75 -3.70
C ASP A 67 8.82 12.14 -2.60
N SER A 68 7.67 12.75 -2.96
CA SER A 68 6.62 13.15 -2.01
C SER A 68 5.63 12.02 -1.65
N LEU A 69 5.42 11.06 -2.55
CA LEU A 69 4.44 9.99 -2.37
C LEU A 69 4.69 9.11 -1.13
N PRO A 70 5.93 8.74 -0.76
CA PRO A 70 6.19 7.95 0.44
C PRO A 70 5.66 8.58 1.74
N SER A 71 5.82 9.90 1.91
CA SER A 71 5.27 10.59 3.08
C SER A 71 3.76 10.65 3.05
N THR A 72 3.16 10.90 1.87
CA THR A 72 1.71 10.90 1.70
C THR A 72 1.12 9.54 2.06
N CYS A 73 1.64 8.45 1.52
CA CYS A 73 1.14 7.09 1.76
C CYS A 73 1.20 6.70 3.24
N ARG A 74 2.28 7.06 3.93
CA ARG A 74 2.44 6.78 5.37
C ARG A 74 1.52 7.63 6.25
N ALA A 75 1.09 8.80 5.79
CA ALA A 75 0.24 9.72 6.53
C ALA A 75 -1.26 9.35 6.44
N VAL A 76 -1.68 8.55 5.45
CA VAL A 76 -3.10 8.25 5.21
C VAL A 76 -3.72 7.49 6.38
N ASP A 77 -3.13 6.36 6.75
CA ASP A 77 -3.67 5.51 7.80
C ASP A 77 -2.60 4.52 8.31
N ALA A 78 -2.38 4.49 9.62
CA ALA A 78 -1.43 3.58 10.26
C ALA A 78 -1.91 2.12 10.25
N SER A 79 -3.20 1.87 9.99
CA SER A 79 -3.74 0.50 9.90
C SER A 79 -3.40 -0.20 8.58
N LEU A 80 -2.89 0.52 7.59
CA LEU A 80 -2.51 -0.05 6.30
C LEU A 80 -1.12 -0.67 6.38
N SER A 81 -0.98 -1.84 5.76
CA SER A 81 0.32 -2.47 5.54
C SER A 81 0.60 -2.56 4.04
N GLY A 82 1.86 -2.53 3.67
CA GLY A 82 2.19 -2.44 2.26
C GLY A 82 3.66 -2.35 1.95
N VAL A 83 3.98 -2.04 0.71
CA VAL A 83 5.34 -1.79 0.22
C VAL A 83 5.28 -0.83 -0.96
N MET A 84 6.29 0.02 -1.08
CA MET A 84 6.47 0.90 -2.23
C MET A 84 7.70 0.46 -3.00
N TYR A 85 7.55 0.26 -4.30
CA TYR A 85 8.66 -0.06 -5.20
C TYR A 85 8.96 1.16 -6.07
N SER A 86 10.16 1.72 -5.92
CA SER A 86 10.69 2.65 -6.92
C SER A 86 11.23 1.82 -8.07
N LEU A 87 10.64 2.04 -9.25
CA LEU A 87 10.98 1.36 -10.50
C LEU A 87 11.80 2.30 -11.38
N GLU A 88 12.45 1.75 -12.39
CA GLU A 88 13.15 2.54 -13.41
C GLU A 88 12.18 3.42 -14.21
N GLY A 89 12.69 4.56 -14.72
CA GLY A 89 11.93 5.45 -15.58
C GLY A 89 10.88 6.29 -14.86
N GLN A 90 11.21 6.79 -13.65
CA GLN A 90 10.34 7.66 -12.86
C GLN A 90 8.96 7.06 -12.61
N ARG A 91 8.95 5.85 -12.05
CA ARG A 91 7.71 5.17 -11.66
C ARG A 91 7.79 4.68 -10.23
N LEU A 92 6.67 4.78 -9.53
CA LEU A 92 6.50 4.25 -8.18
C LEU A 92 5.27 3.34 -8.18
N GLU A 93 5.40 2.15 -7.60
CA GLU A 93 4.27 1.27 -7.37
C GLU A 93 4.03 1.09 -5.88
N VAL A 94 2.88 1.54 -5.43
CA VAL A 94 2.42 1.41 -4.05
C VAL A 94 1.50 0.19 -3.97
N ILE A 95 1.85 -0.78 -3.14
CA ILE A 95 0.99 -1.92 -2.84
C ILE A 95 0.53 -1.77 -1.39
N ALA A 96 -0.79 -1.79 -1.17
CA ALA A 96 -1.38 -1.70 0.16
C ALA A 96 -2.41 -2.81 0.38
N GLU A 97 -2.49 -3.29 1.61
CA GLU A 97 -3.51 -4.20 2.12
C GLU A 97 -4.14 -3.61 3.40
N GLY A 98 -5.44 -3.80 3.57
CA GLY A 98 -6.17 -3.24 4.70
C GLY A 98 -7.68 -3.26 4.50
N ALA A 99 -8.41 -2.58 5.39
CA ALA A 99 -9.84 -2.37 5.23
C ALA A 99 -10.13 -1.45 4.02
N ARG A 100 -11.29 -1.63 3.39
CA ARG A 100 -11.69 -0.90 2.18
C ARG A 100 -11.59 0.63 2.33
N ALA A 101 -12.17 1.19 3.38
CA ALA A 101 -12.25 2.64 3.56
C ALA A 101 -10.85 3.32 3.69
N PRO A 102 -9.91 2.80 4.49
CA PRO A 102 -8.51 3.25 4.46
C PRO A 102 -7.85 3.13 3.08
N LEU A 103 -8.11 2.05 2.33
CA LEU A 103 -7.54 1.87 0.99
C LEU A 103 -8.09 2.88 -0.02
N ASP A 104 -9.40 3.15 0.00
CA ASP A 104 -10.00 4.18 -0.86
C ASP A 104 -9.37 5.56 -0.56
N ARG A 105 -9.20 5.92 0.72
CA ARG A 105 -8.47 7.16 1.11
C ARG A 105 -7.04 7.19 0.60
N LEU A 106 -6.34 6.06 0.59
CA LEU A 106 -4.98 5.97 0.07
C LEU A 106 -4.96 6.26 -1.43
N VAL A 107 -5.88 5.66 -2.19
CA VAL A 107 -5.94 5.88 -3.63
C VAL A 107 -6.31 7.34 -3.94
N ASP A 108 -7.29 7.90 -3.23
CA ASP A 108 -7.69 9.30 -3.40
C ASP A 108 -6.54 10.26 -3.08
N ALA A 109 -5.77 10.01 -2.01
CA ALA A 109 -4.60 10.81 -1.66
C ALA A 109 -3.50 10.75 -2.73
N VAL A 110 -3.23 9.56 -3.28
CA VAL A 110 -2.22 9.39 -4.33
C VAL A 110 -2.68 10.04 -5.64
N GLU A 111 -3.95 9.89 -6.02
CA GLU A 111 -4.53 10.54 -7.21
C GLU A 111 -4.52 12.07 -7.07
N CYS A 112 -4.81 12.61 -5.88
CA CYS A 112 -4.76 14.05 -5.62
C CYS A 112 -3.35 14.61 -5.83
N VAL A 113 -2.33 13.99 -5.23
CA VAL A 113 -0.93 14.45 -5.40
C VAL A 113 -0.47 14.28 -6.86
N ALA A 114 -0.89 13.20 -7.54
CA ALA A 114 -0.57 13.02 -8.95
C ALA A 114 -1.25 14.07 -9.85
N SER A 115 -2.45 14.56 -9.50
CA SER A 115 -3.16 15.56 -10.30
C SER A 115 -2.49 16.93 -10.35
N ASP A 116 -1.59 17.23 -9.39
CA ASP A 116 -0.81 18.47 -9.34
C ASP A 116 0.36 18.46 -10.35
N ASP A 117 0.66 17.32 -10.99
CA ASP A 117 1.73 17.16 -11.97
C ASP A 117 1.15 16.81 -13.34
N GLU A 118 1.29 17.72 -14.32
CA GLU A 118 0.74 17.54 -15.68
C GLU A 118 1.31 16.32 -16.42
N SER A 119 2.50 15.84 -16.03
CA SER A 119 3.14 14.67 -16.63
C SER A 119 2.72 13.35 -15.97
N ALA A 120 1.93 13.42 -14.90
CA ALA A 120 1.66 12.28 -14.08
C ALA A 120 0.56 11.38 -14.63
N THR A 121 0.72 10.08 -14.43
CA THR A 121 -0.36 9.11 -14.61
C THR A 121 -0.48 8.28 -13.34
N CYS A 122 -1.72 8.04 -12.92
CA CYS A 122 -2.03 7.22 -11.76
C CYS A 122 -3.01 6.12 -12.18
N ARG A 123 -2.71 4.88 -11.81
CA ARG A 123 -3.59 3.74 -12.07
C ARG A 123 -3.68 2.84 -10.85
N ALA A 124 -4.88 2.72 -10.29
CA ALA A 124 -5.19 1.76 -9.24
C ALA A 124 -5.72 0.44 -9.83
N VAL A 125 -5.26 -0.68 -9.27
CA VAL A 125 -5.70 -2.04 -9.62
C VAL A 125 -6.02 -2.80 -8.33
N TRP A 126 -7.27 -3.25 -8.20
CA TRP A 126 -7.73 -4.01 -7.04
C TRP A 126 -7.43 -5.50 -7.19
N GLN A 127 -7.03 -6.14 -6.09
CA GLN A 127 -6.53 -7.50 -6.05
C GLN A 127 -7.04 -8.22 -4.80
N ALA A 128 -6.99 -9.55 -4.82
CA ALA A 128 -7.23 -10.34 -3.63
C ALA A 128 -6.10 -10.11 -2.59
N PRO A 129 -6.43 -9.99 -1.30
CA PRO A 129 -5.43 -9.84 -0.24
C PRO A 129 -4.55 -11.08 -0.16
N THR A 130 -3.27 -10.86 0.14
CA THR A 130 -2.27 -11.94 0.28
C THR A 130 -1.78 -12.11 1.72
N GLY A 131 -1.94 -11.12 2.59
CA GLY A 131 -1.65 -11.23 4.03
C GLY A 131 -0.17 -11.24 4.37
N GLY A 132 0.62 -10.35 3.75
CA GLY A 132 2.08 -10.51 3.69
C GLY A 132 2.93 -9.28 3.98
N TYR A 133 2.37 -8.21 4.57
CA TYR A 133 3.13 -7.01 4.89
C TYR A 133 3.02 -6.69 6.39
N GLU A 134 4.15 -6.69 7.08
CA GLU A 134 4.25 -6.28 8.51
C GLU A 134 4.64 -4.80 8.67
N GLU A 135 5.26 -4.22 7.65
CA GLU A 135 5.73 -2.83 7.69
C GLU A 135 4.77 -1.87 6.98
N SER A 136 4.65 -0.66 7.54
CA SER A 136 3.90 0.45 6.95
C SER A 136 4.71 1.09 5.82
N PHE A 137 4.66 0.49 4.63
CA PHE A 137 5.23 1.04 3.40
C PHE A 137 6.75 1.30 3.44
N PRO A 138 7.59 0.25 3.51
CA PRO A 138 9.00 0.39 3.19
C PRO A 138 9.15 0.80 1.72
N LEU A 139 10.04 1.76 1.45
CA LEU A 139 10.43 2.14 0.10
C LEU A 139 11.60 1.27 -0.35
N VAL A 140 11.33 0.39 -1.32
CA VAL A 140 12.30 -0.50 -1.91
C VAL A 140 12.74 0.07 -3.24
N LEU A 141 14.02 0.46 -3.33
CA LEU A 141 14.64 0.90 -4.57
C LEU A 141 15.03 -0.33 -5.40
N LEU A 142 14.22 -0.69 -6.39
CA LEU A 142 14.52 -1.84 -7.24
C LEU A 142 15.66 -1.53 -8.20
N ARG A 143 16.67 -2.38 -8.21
CA ARG A 143 17.81 -2.33 -9.14
C ARG A 143 17.72 -3.50 -10.12
N PRO A 144 18.39 -3.45 -11.29
CA PRO A 144 18.37 -4.53 -12.27
C PRO A 144 18.67 -5.92 -11.69
N MET A 145 19.58 -6.00 -10.70
CA MET A 145 19.94 -7.22 -9.99
C MET A 145 19.83 -7.00 -8.48
N MET A 146 19.13 -7.89 -7.79
CA MET A 146 18.92 -7.82 -6.34
C MET A 146 18.92 -9.20 -5.70
N ARG A 147 18.95 -9.22 -4.37
CA ARG A 147 18.70 -10.37 -3.52
C ARG A 147 17.47 -10.10 -2.66
N ALA A 148 16.62 -11.11 -2.50
CA ALA A 148 15.52 -11.08 -1.53
C ALA A 148 15.69 -12.26 -0.57
N ASN A 149 15.70 -11.95 0.73
CA ASN A 149 15.69 -12.92 1.81
C ASN A 149 14.28 -12.98 2.38
N LEU A 150 13.58 -14.09 2.16
CA LEU A 150 12.23 -14.32 2.62
C LEU A 150 12.22 -15.23 3.84
N GLN A 151 11.32 -14.92 4.79
CA GLN A 151 10.99 -15.82 5.89
C GLN A 151 9.50 -16.16 5.81
N LEU A 152 9.21 -17.43 5.53
CA LEU A 152 7.86 -17.96 5.43
C LEU A 152 7.52 -18.71 6.72
N HIS A 153 6.35 -18.41 7.29
CA HIS A 153 5.80 -19.09 8.46
C HIS A 153 4.48 -19.77 8.12
N GLY A 154 4.22 -20.89 8.76
CA GLY A 154 3.06 -21.73 8.50
C GLY A 154 3.17 -23.07 9.23
N ASP A 155 2.16 -23.90 9.10
CA ASP A 155 2.22 -25.29 9.55
C ASP A 155 3.19 -26.13 8.67
N VAL A 156 3.49 -27.35 9.16
CA VAL A 156 4.43 -28.26 8.50
C VAL A 156 3.98 -28.64 7.10
N GLN A 157 2.69 -28.95 6.91
CA GLN A 157 2.16 -29.41 5.61
C GLN A 157 2.25 -28.31 4.56
N THR A 158 1.87 -27.09 4.94
CA THR A 158 1.99 -25.89 4.12
C THR A 158 3.43 -25.71 3.66
N LEU A 159 4.38 -25.66 4.58
CA LEU A 159 5.77 -25.33 4.27
C LEU A 159 6.54 -26.47 3.57
N ASP A 160 6.15 -27.72 3.80
CA ASP A 160 6.63 -28.87 3.02
C ASP A 160 6.18 -28.76 1.56
N TYR A 161 4.93 -28.33 1.34
CA TYR A 161 4.43 -28.05 -0.01
C TYR A 161 5.23 -26.94 -0.68
N TYR A 162 5.48 -25.81 0.01
CA TYR A 162 6.37 -24.76 -0.52
C TYR A 162 7.73 -25.34 -0.92
N THR A 163 8.37 -26.11 -0.04
CA THR A 163 9.71 -26.68 -0.28
C THR A 163 9.76 -27.52 -1.56
N ARG A 164 8.72 -28.32 -1.84
CA ARG A 164 8.64 -29.13 -3.07
C ARG A 164 8.50 -28.29 -4.34
N HIS A 165 7.84 -27.14 -4.26
CA HIS A 165 7.54 -26.29 -5.43
C HIS A 165 8.52 -25.14 -5.64
N LEU A 166 9.31 -24.78 -4.61
CA LEU A 166 10.26 -23.65 -4.64
C LEU A 166 11.23 -23.72 -5.83
N GLN A 167 11.82 -24.89 -6.08
CA GLN A 167 12.79 -25.05 -7.16
C GLN A 167 12.16 -24.80 -8.54
N VAL A 168 10.95 -25.35 -8.77
CA VAL A 168 10.19 -25.15 -10.00
C VAL A 168 9.87 -23.66 -10.19
N GLU A 169 9.35 -23.02 -9.15
CA GLU A 169 8.86 -21.65 -9.25
C GLU A 169 9.98 -20.61 -9.30
N ALA A 170 11.06 -20.79 -8.55
CA ALA A 170 12.18 -19.86 -8.55
C ALA A 170 13.10 -20.08 -9.76
N VAL A 171 13.54 -21.33 -9.97
CA VAL A 171 14.62 -21.63 -10.92
C VAL A 171 14.07 -21.90 -12.31
N PHE A 172 13.11 -22.82 -12.46
CA PHE A 172 12.62 -23.19 -13.79
C PHE A 172 11.71 -22.13 -14.40
N ASN A 173 10.73 -21.63 -13.65
CA ASN A 173 9.76 -20.66 -14.18
C ASN A 173 10.34 -19.24 -14.29
N ARG A 174 11.36 -18.90 -13.48
CA ARG A 174 11.86 -17.51 -13.36
C ARG A 174 13.38 -17.39 -13.54
N GLY A 175 14.14 -18.47 -13.63
CA GLY A 175 15.60 -18.39 -13.78
C GLY A 175 16.30 -17.64 -12.65
N LEU A 176 15.77 -17.71 -11.42
CA LEU A 176 16.38 -17.14 -10.23
C LEU A 176 17.40 -18.11 -9.64
N LYS A 177 18.43 -17.57 -8.97
CA LYS A 177 19.30 -18.37 -8.10
C LYS A 177 18.61 -18.53 -6.77
N LEU A 178 18.42 -19.78 -6.32
CA LEU A 178 17.70 -20.13 -5.11
C LEU A 178 18.65 -20.78 -4.09
N SER A 179 18.52 -20.38 -2.83
CA SER A 179 19.00 -21.10 -1.66
C SER A 179 17.89 -21.11 -0.63
N SER A 180 17.64 -22.24 0.02
CA SER A 180 16.61 -22.35 1.04
C SER A 180 17.11 -23.14 2.23
N ASN A 181 16.68 -22.73 3.43
CA ASN A 181 17.00 -23.37 4.69
C ASN A 181 15.72 -23.59 5.51
N ARG A 182 15.69 -24.68 6.28
CA ARG A 182 14.57 -25.07 7.14
C ARG A 182 15.02 -25.05 8.60
N PRO A 183 15.14 -23.86 9.23
CA PRO A 183 15.64 -23.76 10.61
C PRO A 183 14.68 -24.36 11.65
N GLY A 184 13.41 -24.60 11.29
CA GLY A 184 12.45 -25.28 12.16
C GLY A 184 11.17 -25.67 11.43
N GLU A 185 10.30 -26.43 12.09
CA GLU A 185 9.08 -27.00 11.52
C GLU A 185 8.07 -25.94 11.03
N ARG A 186 8.05 -24.76 11.65
CA ARG A 186 7.13 -23.66 11.30
C ARG A 186 7.79 -22.48 10.59
N LYS A 187 9.03 -22.65 10.13
CA LYS A 187 9.81 -21.57 9.50
C LYS A 187 10.59 -22.07 8.29
N LEU A 188 10.46 -21.40 7.16
CA LEU A 188 11.22 -21.66 5.94
C LEU A 188 11.92 -20.36 5.54
N GLU A 189 13.23 -20.42 5.38
CA GLU A 189 14.04 -19.29 4.93
C GLU A 189 14.42 -19.49 3.46
N VAL A 190 14.21 -18.47 2.64
CA VAL A 190 14.44 -18.53 1.21
C VAL A 190 15.25 -17.32 0.79
N THR A 191 16.43 -17.55 0.24
CA THR A 191 17.25 -16.53 -0.39
C THR A 191 17.16 -16.69 -1.90
N VAL A 192 16.68 -15.67 -2.60
CA VAL A 192 16.66 -15.64 -4.06
C VAL A 192 17.44 -14.45 -4.60
N THR A 193 18.15 -14.67 -5.70
CA THR A 193 18.92 -13.63 -6.40
C THR A 193 18.59 -13.66 -7.88
N GLY A 194 18.41 -12.48 -8.49
CA GLY A 194 18.09 -12.35 -9.90
C GLY A 194 17.57 -10.96 -10.26
N SER A 195 16.89 -10.86 -11.40
CA SER A 195 16.34 -9.58 -11.82
C SER A 195 15.17 -9.13 -10.95
N ALA A 196 15.06 -7.83 -10.67
CA ALA A 196 14.04 -7.29 -9.77
C ALA A 196 12.61 -7.64 -10.21
N SER A 197 12.32 -7.62 -11.51
CA SER A 197 11.00 -8.00 -12.04
C SER A 197 10.64 -9.46 -11.72
N ARG A 198 11.59 -10.37 -11.87
CA ARG A 198 11.40 -11.80 -11.60
C ARG A 198 11.35 -12.09 -10.11
N LEU A 199 12.18 -11.41 -9.31
CA LEU A 199 12.13 -11.49 -7.84
C LEU A 199 10.78 -11.02 -7.30
N LYS A 200 10.26 -9.90 -7.78
CA LYS A 200 8.96 -9.38 -7.36
C LYS A 200 7.82 -10.35 -7.71
N SER A 201 7.87 -10.96 -8.90
CA SER A 201 6.94 -12.01 -9.29
C SER A 201 7.02 -13.24 -8.36
N PHE A 202 8.23 -13.65 -7.98
CA PHE A 202 8.45 -14.75 -7.05
C PHE A 202 7.99 -14.44 -5.63
N VAL A 203 8.30 -13.25 -5.10
CA VAL A 203 7.82 -12.79 -3.78
C VAL A 203 6.29 -12.79 -3.74
N ARG A 204 5.64 -12.31 -4.81
CA ARG A 204 4.17 -12.37 -4.92
C ARG A 204 3.65 -13.80 -4.90
N TRP A 205 4.33 -14.73 -5.57
CA TRP A 205 4.00 -16.15 -5.49
C TRP A 205 4.17 -16.68 -4.07
N CYS A 206 5.24 -16.31 -3.35
CA CYS A 206 5.42 -16.72 -1.95
C CYS A 206 4.30 -16.22 -1.04
N GLN A 207 3.87 -14.96 -1.21
CA GLN A 207 2.78 -14.35 -0.44
C GLN A 207 1.42 -14.98 -0.77
N ARG A 208 1.14 -15.26 -2.05
CA ARG A 208 -0.10 -15.92 -2.47
C ARG A 208 -0.14 -17.39 -2.05
N GLY A 209 1.02 -18.02 -2.12
CA GLY A 209 1.24 -19.44 -1.95
C GLY A 209 0.97 -20.28 -3.19
N PRO A 210 1.47 -21.53 -3.17
CA PRO A 210 1.11 -22.54 -4.15
C PRO A 210 -0.41 -22.85 -4.12
N PRO A 211 -0.93 -23.59 -5.12
CA PRO A 211 -2.31 -24.08 -5.09
C PRO A 211 -2.66 -24.71 -3.73
N LEU A 212 -3.83 -24.35 -3.20
CA LEU A 212 -4.39 -24.86 -1.93
C LEU A 212 -3.63 -24.49 -0.63
N GLN A 213 -2.39 -24.01 -0.70
CA GLN A 213 -1.55 -23.76 0.46
C GLN A 213 -1.09 -22.30 0.50
N ARG A 214 -1.21 -21.66 1.68
CA ARG A 214 -0.76 -20.29 1.90
C ARG A 214 -0.04 -20.22 3.23
N ALA A 215 1.17 -19.67 3.20
CA ALA A 215 1.90 -19.32 4.41
C ALA A 215 1.02 -18.42 5.30
N GLU A 216 1.11 -18.62 6.61
CA GLU A 216 0.49 -17.73 7.60
C GLU A 216 1.11 -16.34 7.50
N ARG A 217 2.41 -16.28 7.17
CA ARG A 217 3.17 -15.04 7.10
C ARG A 217 4.36 -15.15 6.16
N VAL A 218 4.64 -14.08 5.43
CA VAL A 218 5.84 -13.95 4.59
C VAL A 218 6.52 -12.61 4.88
N GLN A 219 7.73 -12.63 5.44
CA GLN A 219 8.58 -11.45 5.61
C GLN A 219 9.58 -11.39 4.47
N VAL A 220 9.92 -10.20 3.99
CA VAL A 220 10.84 -10.01 2.86
C VAL A 220 11.83 -8.91 3.18
N LYS A 221 13.12 -9.24 3.14
CA LYS A 221 14.22 -8.28 3.22
C LYS A 221 14.93 -8.18 1.87
N TRP A 222 14.98 -6.98 1.32
CA TRP A 222 15.64 -6.71 0.04
C TRP A 222 17.09 -6.27 0.26
N GLU A 223 18.01 -6.83 -0.52
CA GLU A 223 19.45 -6.54 -0.45
C GLU A 223 20.01 -6.27 -1.85
N LYS A 224 21.00 -5.37 -1.93
CA LYS A 224 21.75 -5.13 -3.16
C LYS A 224 22.73 -6.27 -3.38
N VAL A 225 22.87 -6.71 -4.63
CA VAL A 225 23.92 -7.64 -5.01
C VAL A 225 25.13 -6.79 -5.39
N SER A 226 26.19 -6.88 -4.59
CA SER A 226 27.51 -6.30 -4.90
C SER A 226 28.18 -7.05 -6.03
#